data_AF-A0A4R2ST66-F1
#
_entry.id   AF-A0A4R2ST66-F1
#
_cell.length_a   1.000
_cell.length_b   1.000
_cell.length_c   1.000
_cell.angle_alpha   90.00
_cell.angle_beta   90.00
_cell.angle_gamma   90.00
#
_symmetry.space_group_name_H-M   'P 1'
#
loop_
_entity.id
_entity.type
_entity.pdbx_description
1 polymer ?
#
loop_
_entity_poly.entity_id
_entity_poly.type
_entity_poly.pdbx_seq_one_letter_code
_entity_poly.pdbx_strand_id
1 'polypeptide(L)' 'MKHGSLIAIVKEDGCLEMRYHHINEKNEFMTGICYSKPEILQSGKLRLFEEWQWTCKDNSKGTSIIEEL' A
#
# COMPACT_ATOMS: atom_id res chain seq x y z
N MET A 1 0.23 0.70 16.38
CA MET A 1 -0.80 1.40 15.59
C MET A 1 -2.08 1.49 16.42
N LYS A 2 -2.66 2.68 16.59
CA LYS A 2 -3.88 2.82 17.44
C LYS A 2 -5.16 2.59 16.65
N HIS A 3 -5.34 3.33 15.56
CA HIS A 3 -6.49 3.24 14.66
C HIS A 3 -6.06 3.65 13.27
N GLY A 4 -6.65 3.05 12.25
CA GLY A 4 -6.46 3.45 10.86
C GLY A 4 -7.44 2.80 9.93
N SER A 5 -7.45 3.26 8.69
CA SER A 5 -8.26 2.70 7.63
C SER A 5 -7.50 2.75 6.32
N LEU A 6 -7.79 1.79 5.46
CA LEU A 6 -7.29 1.69 4.11
C LEU A 6 -8.50 1.52 3.19
N ILE A 7 -8.51 2.27 2.10
CA ILE A 7 -9.48 2.12 1.02
C ILE A 7 -8.71 1.94 -0.28
N ALA A 8 -9.24 1.10 -1.15
CA ALA A 8 -8.65 0.80 -2.44
C ALA A 8 -9.71 0.84 -3.53
N ILE A 9 -9.36 1.40 -4.69
CA ILE A 9 -10.08 1.18 -5.94
C ILE A 9 -9.39 0.03 -6.66
N VAL A 10 -10.18 -0.98 -7.03
CA VAL A 10 -9.72 -2.09 -7.88
C VAL A 10 -9.94 -1.70 -9.33
N LYS A 11 -8.87 -1.65 -10.11
CA LYS A 11 -8.91 -1.39 -11.55
C LYS A 11 -9.31 -2.65 -12.33
N GLU A 12 -9.69 -2.46 -13.59
CA GLU A 12 -10.05 -3.56 -14.50
C GLU A 12 -8.89 -4.56 -14.72
N ASP A 13 -7.64 -4.08 -14.66
CA ASP A 13 -6.42 -4.90 -14.79
C ASP A 13 -5.99 -5.56 -13.47
N GLY A 14 -6.80 -5.43 -12.41
CA GLY A 14 -6.53 -5.96 -11.08
C GLY A 14 -5.57 -5.10 -10.23
N CYS A 15 -5.03 -4.00 -10.78
CA CYS A 15 -4.21 -3.09 -9.99
C CYS A 15 -5.04 -2.37 -8.93
N LEU A 16 -4.39 -2.02 -7.81
CA LEU A 16 -5.03 -1.35 -6.67
C LEU A 16 -4.51 0.08 -6.54
N GLU A 17 -5.41 1.05 -6.55
CA GLU A 17 -5.12 2.42 -6.13
C GLU A 17 -5.59 2.64 -4.69
N MET A 18 -4.65 2.82 -3.79
CA MET A 18 -4.90 2.81 -2.35
C MET A 18 -4.68 4.18 -1.71
N ARG A 19 -5.48 4.44 -0.67
CA ARG A 19 -5.33 5.53 0.28
C ARG A 19 -5.41 4.95 1.67
N TYR A 20 -4.46 5.31 2.53
CA TYR A 20 -4.44 4.83 3.91
C TYR A 20 -4.11 5.95 4.88
N HIS A 21 -4.65 5.84 6.09
CA HIS A 21 -4.33 6.73 7.19
C HIS A 21 -4.37 6.01 8.53
N HIS A 22 -3.55 6.43 9.49
CA HIS A 22 -3.58 5.92 10.85
C HIS A 22 -2.96 6.90 11.86
N ILE A 23 -3.18 6.63 13.14
CA ILE A 23 -2.48 7.30 14.25
C ILE A 23 -1.32 6.42 14.72
N ASN A 24 -0.10 6.96 14.65
CA ASN A 24 1.10 6.27 15.11
C ASN A 24 1.24 6.30 16.65
N GLU A 25 2.29 5.69 17.20
CA GLU A 25 2.51 5.60 18.64
C GLU A 25 2.78 6.96 19.32
N LYS A 26 3.23 7.94 18.53
CA LYS A 26 3.48 9.33 18.97
C LYS A 26 2.23 10.22 18.87
N ASN A 27 1.05 9.63 18.63
CA ASN A 27 -0.21 10.34 18.39
C ASN A 27 -0.21 11.26 17.17
N GLU A 28 0.58 10.91 16.14
CA GLU A 28 0.66 11.70 14.91
C GLU A 28 -0.18 11.04 13.81
N PHE A 29 -0.85 11.87 12.99
CA PHE A 29 -1.53 11.41 11.79
C PHE A 29 -0.51 11.03 10.72
N MET A 30 -0.61 9.78 10.26
CA MET A 30 0.14 9.25 9.14
C MET A 30 -0.82 9.01 7.99
N THR A 31 -0.55 9.58 6.82
CA THR A 31 -1.39 9.44 5.61
C THR A 31 -0.52 9.08 4.41
N GLY A 32 -1.02 8.23 3.53
CA GLY A 32 -0.27 7.83 2.35
C GLY A 32 -1.12 7.29 1.23
N ILE A 33 -0.46 7.18 0.09
CA ILE A 33 -0.98 6.63 -1.14
C ILE A 33 -0.12 5.45 -1.56
N CYS A 34 -0.72 4.45 -2.19
CA CYS A 34 0.02 3.33 -2.75
C CYS A 34 -0.65 2.85 -4.04
N TYR A 35 0.18 2.48 -5.01
CA TYR A 35 -0.24 1.75 -6.20
C TYR A 35 0.31 0.33 -6.10
N SER A 36 -0.55 -0.68 -6.23
CA SER A 36 -0.14 -2.08 -6.16
C SER A 36 -0.49 -2.81 -7.45
N LYS A 37 0.52 -3.41 -8.08
CA LYS A 37 0.38 -4.19 -9.30
C LYS A 37 0.51 -5.68 -9.00
N PRO A 38 -0.54 -6.48 -9.22
CA PRO A 38 -0.47 -7.93 -9.07
C PRO A 38 0.28 -8.62 -10.22
N GLU A 39 0.96 -9.71 -9.89
CA GLU A 39 1.60 -10.65 -10.79
C GLU A 39 1.32 -12.07 -10.27
N ILE A 40 0.81 -12.95 -11.13
CA ILE A 40 0.68 -14.37 -10.82
C ILE A 40 1.97 -15.07 -11.25
N LEU A 41 2.63 -15.71 -10.29
CA LEU A 41 3.87 -16.45 -10.51
C LEU A 41 3.59 -17.79 -11.21
N GLN A 42 4.63 -18.41 -11.76
CA GLN A 42 4.53 -19.76 -12.35
C GLN A 42 4.02 -20.81 -11.36
N SER A 43 4.22 -20.58 -10.06
CA SER A 43 3.69 -21.42 -8.98
C SER A 43 2.19 -21.27 -8.75
N GLY A 44 1.53 -20.31 -9.40
CA GLY A 44 0.13 -19.92 -9.16
C GLY A 44 -0.05 -18.94 -7.99
N LYS A 45 1.03 -18.59 -7.28
CA LYS A 45 1.00 -17.65 -6.15
C LYS A 45 0.95 -16.19 -6.62
N LEU A 46 0.41 -15.33 -5.76
CA LEU A 46 0.34 -13.89 -6.00
C LEU A 46 1.62 -13.18 -5.52
N ARG A 47 2.14 -12.29 -6.36
CA ARG A 47 3.14 -11.27 -6.02
C ARG A 47 2.55 -9.89 -6.29
N LEU A 48 2.79 -8.94 -5.41
CA LEU A 48 2.35 -7.56 -5.54
C LEU A 48 3.57 -6.64 -5.56
N PHE A 49 3.69 -5.83 -6.61
CA PHE A 49 4.67 -4.75 -6.69
C PHE A 49 4.01 -3.46 -6.24
N GLU A 50 4.51 -2.87 -5.16
CA GLU A 50 3.93 -1.70 -4.54
C GLU A 50 4.82 -0.48 -4.72
N GLU A 51 4.22 0.63 -5.15
CA GLU A 51 4.81 1.97 -5.16
C GLU A 51 4.04 2.84 -4.17
N TRP A 52 4.67 3.24 -3.07
CA TRP A 52 4.01 3.98 -1.99
C TRP A 52 4.67 5.32 -1.73
N GLN A 53 3.87 6.26 -1.21
CA GLN A 53 4.32 7.57 -0.80
C GLN A 53 3.53 8.05 0.42
N TRP A 54 4.23 8.56 1.42
CA TRP A 54 3.60 9.35 2.48
C TRP A 54 3.13 10.70 1.91
N THR A 55 1.91 11.09 2.23
CA THR A 55 1.36 12.42 1.96
C THR A 55 1.45 13.35 3.17
N CYS A 56 2.22 12.92 4.17
CA CYS A 56 2.51 13.64 5.40
C CYS A 56 4.00 13.59 5.69
N LYS A 57 4.43 14.32 6.72
CA LYS A 57 5.81 14.35 7.21
C LYS A 57 6.78 14.77 6.09
N ASP A 58 7.79 13.95 5.80
CA ASP A 58 8.83 14.21 4.82
C ASP A 58 8.40 13.87 3.38
N ASN A 59 7.17 13.39 3.18
CA ASN A 59 6.67 12.88 1.91
C ASN A 59 7.56 11.79 1.29
N SER A 60 8.22 11.00 2.15
CA SER A 60 9.06 9.90 1.69
C SER A 60 8.25 8.88 0.89
N LYS A 61 8.94 8.23 -0.04
CA LYS A 61 8.38 7.29 -1.00
C LYS A 61 9.29 6.09 -1.17
N GLY A 62 8.74 4.99 -1.63
CA GLY A 62 9.51 3.77 -1.84
C GLY A 62 8.73 2.73 -2.63
N THR A 63 9.39 1.59 -2.81
CA THR A 63 8.84 0.43 -3.49
C THR A 63 8.96 -0.80 -2.62
N SER A 64 7.96 -1.67 -2.66
CA SER A 64 7.95 -2.94 -1.93
C SER A 64 7.51 -4.08 -2.84
N ILE A 65 7.90 -5.30 -2.50
CA ILE A 65 7.39 -6.52 -3.14
C ILE A 65 6.79 -7.38 -2.03
N ILE A 66 5.51 -7.72 -2.16
CA ILE A 66 4.81 -8.64 -1.27
C ILE A 66 4.56 -9.93 -2.04
N GLU A 67 4.88 -11.08 -1.44
CA GLU A 67 4.70 -12.39 -2.06
C GLU A 67 3.99 -13.34 -1.09
N GLU A 68 3.06 -14.12 -1.63
CA GLU A 68 2.41 -15.21 -0.89
C GLU A 68 3.40 -16.39 -0.72
N LEU A 69 3.57 -16.86 0.53
CA LEU A 69 4.49 -17.94 0.91
C LEU A 69 3.77 -19.28 1.09
#